data_AF-M0IDK1-F1
#
_entry.id   AF-M0IDK1-F1
#
_cell.length_a   1.000
_cell.length_b   1.000
_cell.length_c   1.000
_cell.angle_alpha   90.00
_cell.angle_beta   90.00
_cell.angle_gamma   90.00
#
_symmetry.space_group_name_H-M   'P 1'
#
loop_
_entity.id
_entity.type
_entity.pdbx_description
1 polymer ?
#
loop_
_entity_poly.entity_id
_entity_poly.type
_entity_poly.pdbx_seq_one_letter_code
_entity_poly.pdbx_strand_id
1 'polypeptide(L)' 'MGHFRAFIVTLLALDAVVFAVGSVFTPPDPVTQLVVIGPALLLAPALAWWLVYRDGFARVQALVEPDDDG' A
#
# COMPACT_ATOMS: atom_id res chain seq x y z
N MET A 1 1.70 -21.02 -7.05
CA MET A 1 1.04 -20.52 -5.82
C MET A 1 1.74 -19.32 -5.13
N GLY A 2 2.97 -18.93 -5.49
CA GLY A 2 3.69 -17.83 -4.78
C GLY A 2 3.11 -16.42 -4.98
N HIS A 3 2.85 -16.02 -6.23
CA HIS A 3 2.43 -14.65 -6.54
C HIS A 3 1.05 -14.29 -5.99
N PHE A 4 0.08 -15.22 -6.03
CA PHE A 4 -1.25 -14.95 -5.47
C PHE A 4 -1.20 -14.75 -3.95
N ARG A 5 -0.45 -15.59 -3.22
CA ARG A 5 -0.26 -15.40 -1.78
C ARG A 5 0.45 -14.08 -1.48
N ALA A 6 1.49 -13.74 -2.24
CA ALA A 6 2.21 -12.47 -2.11
C ALA A 6 1.27 -11.27 -2.37
N PHE A 7 0.41 -11.36 -3.38
CA PHE A 7 -0.62 -10.36 -3.68
C PHE A 7 -1.58 -10.16 -2.52
N ILE A 8 -2.17 -11.23 -1.98
CA ILE A 8 -3.11 -11.14 -0.85
C ILE A 8 -2.43 -10.55 0.38
N VAL A 9 -1.21 -10.99 0.71
CA VAL A 9 -0.47 -10.45 1.86
C VAL A 9 -0.13 -8.97 1.66
N THR A 10 0.31 -8.58 0.46
CA THR A 10 0.63 -7.19 0.13
C THR A 10 -0.61 -6.30 0.19
N LEU A 11 -1.74 -6.77 -0.34
CA LEU A 11 -3.01 -6.08 -0.28
C LEU A 11 -3.44 -5.86 1.18
N LEU A 12 -3.46 -6.91 2.00
CA LEU A 12 -3.83 -6.80 3.41
C LEU A 12 -2.88 -5.88 4.19
N ALA A 13 -1.58 -5.89 3.85
CA ALA A 13 -0.62 -4.97 4.45
C ALA A 13 -0.90 -3.52 4.07
N LEU A 14 -1.21 -3.24 2.80
CA LEU A 14 -1.60 -1.91 2.34
C LEU A 14 -2.90 -1.44 2.99
N ASP A 15 -3.91 -2.30 3.09
CA ASP A 15 -5.18 -2.01 3.76
C ASP A 15 -4.95 -1.66 5.23
N ALA A 16 -4.11 -2.43 5.93
CA ALA A 16 -3.75 -2.16 7.31
C ALA A 16 -3.02 -0.81 7.48
N VAL A 17 -2.11 -0.48 6.57
CA VAL A 17 -1.43 0.83 6.55
C VAL A 17 -2.42 1.96 6.31
N VAL A 18 -3.28 1.85 5.29
CA VAL A 18 -4.31 2.84 4.98
C VAL A 18 -5.24 3.06 6.16
N PHE A 19 -5.67 1.99 6.82
CA PHE A 19 -6.55 2.07 7.98
C PHE A 19 -5.84 2.67 9.20
N ALA A 20 -4.60 2.26 9.50
CA ALA A 20 -3.84 2.78 10.62
C ALA A 20 -3.49 4.27 10.45
N VAL A 21 -2.98 4.65 9.28
CA VAL A 21 -2.67 6.05 8.95
C VAL A 21 -3.96 6.88 8.90
N GLY A 22 -4.98 6.39 8.19
CA GLY A 22 -6.27 7.06 8.10
C GLY A 22 -6.90 7.32 9.46
N SER A 23 -6.96 6.32 10.33
CA SER A 23 -7.56 6.47 11.67
C SER A 23 -6.80 7.41 12.60
N VAL A 24 -5.47 7.52 12.47
CA VAL A 24 -4.64 8.43 13.28
C VAL A 24 -4.71 9.87 12.79
N PHE A 25 -4.74 10.08 11.47
CA PHE A 25 -4.63 11.41 10.87
C PHE A 25 -5.95 12.04 10.44
N THR A 26 -7.06 11.28 10.43
CA THR A 26 -8.40 11.83 10.13
C THR A 26 -9.22 12.02 11.39
N PRO A 27 -10.13 13.02 11.43
CA PRO A 27 -11.07 13.15 12.54
C PRO A 27 -11.91 11.87 12.70
N PRO A 28 -12.35 11.54 13.93
CA PRO A 28 -13.17 10.35 14.22
C PRO A 28 -14.63 10.50 13.76
N ASP A 29 -14.87 11.25 12.69
CA ASP A 29 -16.19 11.38 12.09
C ASP A 29 -16.36 10.37 10.93
N PRO A 30 -17.49 9.65 10.87
CA PRO A 30 -17.66 8.55 9.91
C PRO A 30 -17.60 8.98 8.44
N VAL A 31 -17.99 10.21 8.12
CA VAL A 31 -18.09 10.69 6.74
C VAL A 31 -16.71 11.02 6.20
N THR A 32 -15.89 11.79 6.94
CA THR A 32 -14.52 12.09 6.55
C THR A 32 -13.67 10.83 6.48
N GLN A 33 -13.84 9.91 7.44
CA GLN A 33 -13.17 8.62 7.39
C GLN A 33 -13.55 7.84 6.13
N LEU A 34 -14.83 7.76 5.77
CA LEU A 34 -15.26 7.10 4.54
C LEU A 34 -14.70 7.77 3.28
N VAL A 35 -14.71 9.11 3.23
CA VAL A 35 -14.23 9.89 2.08
C VAL A 35 -12.72 9.80 1.91
N VAL A 36 -11.96 9.63 2.99
CA VAL A 36 -10.48 9.54 2.92
C VAL A 36 -10.02 8.07 2.81
N ILE A 37 -10.47 7.22 3.71
CA ILE A 37 -10.05 5.81 3.80
C ILE A 37 -10.65 4.99 2.65
N GLY A 38 -11.92 5.24 2.28
CA GLY A 38 -12.61 4.49 1.23
C GLY A 38 -11.88 4.53 -0.12
N PRO A 39 -11.57 5.71 -0.68
CA PRO A 39 -10.80 5.81 -1.92
C PRO A 39 -9.39 5.22 -1.79
N ALA A 40 -8.72 5.38 -0.65
CA ALA A 40 -7.40 4.81 -0.43
C ALA A 40 -7.42 3.26 -0.45
N LEU A 41 -8.44 2.64 0.17
CA LEU A 41 -8.65 1.18 0.11
C LEU A 41 -9.00 0.72 -1.31
N LEU A 42 -9.74 1.51 -2.09
CA LEU A 42 -10.00 1.18 -3.50
C LEU A 42 -8.74 1.21 -4.36
N LEU A 43 -7.73 2.02 -4.01
CA LEU A 43 -6.45 2.07 -4.70
C LEU A 43 -5.49 0.95 -4.25
N ALA A 44 -5.67 0.38 -3.06
CA ALA A 44 -4.79 -0.65 -2.51
C ALA A 44 -4.66 -1.90 -3.40
N PRO A 45 -5.73 -2.46 -4.02
CA PRO A 45 -5.60 -3.58 -4.97
C PRO A 45 -4.76 -3.25 -6.20
N ALA A 46 -4.89 -2.03 -6.75
CA ALA A 46 -4.11 -1.60 -7.90
C ALA A 46 -2.63 -1.46 -7.55
N LEU A 47 -2.34 -0.89 -6.37
CA LEU A 47 -0.97 -0.79 -5.84
C LEU A 47 -0.38 -2.17 -5.54
N ALA A 48 -1.13 -3.06 -4.89
CA ALA A 48 -0.70 -4.43 -4.62
C ALA A 48 -0.40 -5.19 -5.91
N TRP A 49 -1.24 -5.02 -6.93
CA TRP A 49 -1.02 -5.63 -8.24
C TRP A 49 0.28 -5.10 -8.88
N TRP A 50 0.49 -3.79 -8.86
CA TRP A 50 1.70 -3.19 -9.41
C TRP A 50 2.96 -3.63 -8.65
N LEU A 51 2.92 -3.67 -7.32
CA LEU A 51 4.04 -4.10 -6.48
C LEU A 51 4.43 -5.55 -6.73
N VAL A 52 3.45 -6.46 -6.80
CA VAL A 52 3.69 -7.90 -6.88
C VAL A 52 3.90 -8.40 -8.31
N TYR A 53 3.20 -7.84 -9.30
CA TYR A 53 3.22 -8.34 -10.68
C TYR A 53 3.99 -7.46 -11.66
N ARG A 54 4.35 -6.22 -11.29
CA ARG A 54 5.08 -5.29 -12.17
C ARG A 54 6.44 -4.89 -11.61
N ASP A 55 7.04 -5.76 -10.78
CA ASP A 55 8.33 -5.55 -10.12
C ASP A 55 8.40 -4.26 -9.30
N GLY A 56 7.27 -3.82 -8.74
CA GLY A 56 7.21 -2.53 -8.05
C GLY A 56 8.08 -2.50 -6.79
N PHE A 57 8.21 -3.61 -6.06
CA PHE A 57 9.10 -3.69 -4.90
C PHE A 57 10.57 -3.43 -5.26
N ALA A 58 11.06 -4.01 -6.36
CA ALA A 58 12.43 -3.80 -6.82
C ALA A 58 12.67 -2.33 -7.22
N ARG A 59 11.68 -1.70 -7.88
CA ARG A 59 11.75 -0.27 -8.21
C ARG A 59 11.77 0.62 -6.96
N VAL A 60 10.98 0.31 -5.94
CA VAL A 60 10.97 1.08 -4.68
C VAL A 60 12.29 0.91 -3.95
N GLN A 61 12.83 -0.31 -3.87
CA GLN A 61 14.12 -0.55 -3.23
C GLN A 61 15.26 0.23 -3.90
N ALA A 62 15.31 0.23 -5.23
CA ALA A 62 16.32 0.99 -5.99
C ALA A 62 16.24 2.51 -5.79
N LEU A 63 15.09 3.04 -5.34
CA LEU A 63 14.95 4.46 -4.99
C LEU A 63 15.40 4.77 -3.55
N VAL A 64 15.45 3.77 -2.67
CA VAL A 64 15.77 3.92 -1.24
C VAL A 64 17.25 3.65 -0.98
N GLU A 65 17.85 2.68 -1.68
CA GLU A 65 19.29 2.44 -1.71
C GLU A 65 19.83 2.88 -3.09
N PRO A 66 20.05 4.19 -3.30
CA PRO A 66 20.92 4.61 -4.39
C PRO A 66 22.32 4.10 -4.07
N ASP A 67 22.97 3.42 -5.02
CA ASP A 67 24.31 2.85 -4.89
C ASP A 67 25.22 3.73 -4.03
N ASP A 68 25.58 3.25 -2.85
CA ASP A 68 26.59 3.85 -1.97
C ASP A 68 28.00 3.52 -2.53
N ASP A 69 28.18 3.78 -3.83
CA ASP A 69 29.44 3.69 -4.56
C ASP A 69 30.13 5.07 -4.50
N GLY A 70 30.87 5.30 -3.40
CA GLY A 70 31.76 6.44 -3.19
C GLY A 70 32.96 6.10 -2.32
#